data_AF-A0A9E0CUU3-F1
#
_entry.id   AF-A0A9E0CUU3-F1
#
_cell.length_a   1.000
_cell.length_b   1.000
_cell.length_c   1.000
_cell.angle_alpha   90.00
_cell.angle_beta   90.00
_cell.angle_gamma   90.00
#
_symmetry.space_group_name_H-M   'P 1'
#
loop_
_entity.id
_entity.type
_entity.pdbx_description
1 polymer ?
#
loop_
_entity_poly.entity_id
_entity_poly.type
_entity_poly.pdbx_seq_one_letter_code
_entity_poly.pdbx_strand_id
1 'polypeptide(L)'
;MREETVTVKIDHPLGSTDEDNPSVVYPINCGYVDVERTAGFSELDKQRVYLLGVDVAVDEYIGELIAVARRRDDPETVWIIAPENISYTIQQIEEMIYFEEQYYDSFVEIVDEELWDAYDENEKLLGFDLKRSQAKSLPDGVYHVIVNVYT
;
A
#
# COMPACT_ATOMS: atom_id res chain seq x y z
N MET A 1 -2.11 10.40 -14.80
CA MET A 1 -2.82 9.79 -13.66
C MET A 1 -3.10 10.88 -12.64
N ARG A 2 -4.18 10.79 -11.84
CA ARG A 2 -4.34 11.70 -10.70
C ARG A 2 -3.41 11.17 -9.62
N GLU A 3 -2.25 11.80 -9.45
CA GLU A 3 -1.40 11.64 -8.27
C GLU A 3 -2.19 12.19 -7.08
N GLU A 4 -3.08 11.37 -6.51
CA GLU A 4 -3.89 11.75 -5.36
C GLU A 4 -3.02 11.60 -4.11
N THR A 5 -2.22 12.65 -3.85
CA THR A 5 -1.47 12.77 -2.61
C THR A 5 -2.42 12.97 -1.44
N VAL A 6 -2.16 12.27 -0.33
CA VAL A 6 -2.99 12.29 0.86
C VAL A 6 -2.22 12.88 2.04
N THR A 7 -2.85 13.76 2.81
CA THR A 7 -2.30 14.27 4.07
C THR A 7 -2.62 13.31 5.21
N VAL A 8 -1.56 12.79 5.83
CA VAL A 8 -1.61 11.84 6.94
C VAL A 8 -1.20 12.55 8.22
N LYS A 9 -2.02 12.41 9.27
CA LYS A 9 -1.65 12.81 10.63
C LYS A 9 -1.11 11.61 11.39
N ILE A 10 0.06 11.74 11.99
CA ILE A 10 0.71 10.66 12.73
C ILE A 10 0.30 10.72 14.19
N ASP A 11 -0.18 9.59 14.71
CA ASP A 11 -0.49 9.42 16.14
C ASP A 11 0.46 8.44 16.83
N HIS A 12 1.17 7.60 16.08
CA HIS A 12 2.23 6.73 16.59
C HIS A 12 3.49 6.94 15.73
N PRO A 13 4.35 7.90 16.11
CA PRO A 13 5.58 8.18 15.37
C PRO A 13 6.58 7.03 15.43
N LEU A 14 7.47 6.95 14.43
CA LEU A 14 8.55 5.96 14.41
C LEU A 14 9.34 6.00 15.73
N GLY A 15 9.50 4.82 16.34
CA GLY A 15 10.20 4.65 17.61
C GLY A 15 9.35 4.94 18.86
N SER A 16 8.08 5.33 18.72
CA SER A 16 7.16 5.45 19.86
C SER A 16 6.78 4.08 20.40
N THR A 17 6.20 4.08 21.60
CA THR A 17 5.65 2.91 22.27
C THR A 17 4.30 3.27 22.85
N ASP A 18 3.36 2.33 22.91
CA ASP A 18 2.10 2.55 23.60
C ASP A 18 2.31 2.56 25.12
N GLU A 19 1.63 3.47 25.83
CA GLU A 19 1.71 3.56 27.29
C GLU A 19 1.32 2.24 27.97
N ASP A 20 0.37 1.52 27.37
CA ASP A 20 -0.11 0.22 27.83
C ASP A 20 0.82 -0.95 27.46
N ASN A 21 1.71 -0.76 26.48
CA ASN A 21 2.65 -1.78 26.04
C ASN A 21 4.02 -1.19 25.63
N PRO A 22 4.87 -0.83 26.62
CA PRO A 22 6.18 -0.23 26.37
C PRO A 22 7.19 -1.18 25.70
N SER A 23 6.83 -2.45 25.49
CA SER A 23 7.69 -3.43 24.82
C SER A 23 7.54 -3.43 23.30
N VAL A 24 6.45 -2.86 22.77
CA VAL A 24 6.20 -2.74 21.34
C VAL A 24 6.65 -1.36 20.89
N VAL A 25 7.72 -1.33 20.11
CA VAL A 25 8.25 -0.12 19.47
C VAL A 25 7.75 -0.09 18.04
N TYR A 26 7.10 1.01 17.65
CA TYR A 26 6.60 1.20 16.29
C TYR A 26 7.80 1.34 15.32
N PRO A 27 8.00 0.39 14.39
CA PRO A 27 9.14 0.42 13.47
C PRO A 27 8.93 1.40 12.31
N ILE A 28 7.71 1.89 12.13
CA ILE A 28 7.29 2.85 11.10
C ILE A 28 6.38 3.91 11.72
N ASN A 29 6.11 4.99 10.99
CA ASN A 29 5.11 5.97 11.39
C ASN A 29 3.70 5.43 11.10
N CYS A 30 2.80 5.47 12.08
CA CYS A 30 1.40 5.10 11.94
C CYS A 30 0.49 6.28 12.29
N GLY A 31 -0.62 6.38 11.57
CA GLY A 31 -1.48 7.53 11.66
C GLY A 31 -2.86 7.32 11.07
N TYR A 32 -3.50 8.43 10.71
CA TYR A 32 -4.79 8.44 10.07
C TYR A 32 -4.97 9.60 9.11
N VAL A 33 -5.97 9.47 8.24
CA VAL A 33 -6.46 10.52 7.35
C VAL A 33 -7.86 10.91 7.80
N ASP A 34 -8.10 12.22 7.94
CA ASP A 34 -9.42 12.77 8.21
C ASP A 34 -10.26 12.75 6.92
N VAL A 35 -11.17 11.78 6.80
CA VAL A 35 -11.93 11.52 5.55
C VAL A 35 -13.00 12.59 5.30
N GLU A 36 -13.48 13.29 6.35
CA GLU A 36 -14.47 14.37 6.25
C GLU A 36 -14.05 15.52 5.31
N ARG A 37 -12.75 15.70 5.05
CA ARG A 37 -12.25 16.78 4.18
C ARG A 37 -11.87 16.34 2.76
N THR A 38 -11.74 15.05 2.50
CA THR A 38 -11.05 14.59 1.27
C THR A 38 -12.01 14.21 0.15
N ALA A 39 -13.12 13.53 0.40
CA ALA A 39 -14.21 13.31 -0.56
C ALA A 39 -15.31 12.52 0.16
N GLY A 40 -16.59 12.81 -0.11
CA GLY A 40 -17.76 12.29 0.62
C GLY A 40 -17.99 10.78 0.62
N PHE A 41 -17.06 10.02 1.22
CA PHE A 41 -17.17 8.63 1.61
C PHE A 41 -17.59 8.55 3.09
N SER A 42 -18.39 7.54 3.42
CA SER A 42 -19.24 7.43 4.62
C SER A 42 -18.54 7.10 5.96
N GLU A 43 -19.18 7.53 7.05
CA GLU A 43 -19.20 7.04 8.47
C GLU A 43 -17.90 6.72 9.24
N LEU A 44 -16.72 6.74 8.61
CA LEU A 44 -15.44 6.63 9.32
C LEU A 44 -14.83 8.02 9.48
N ASP A 45 -14.83 8.55 10.71
CA ASP A 45 -14.20 9.84 11.04
C ASP A 45 -12.70 9.84 10.69
N LYS A 46 -12.06 8.66 10.70
CA LYS A 46 -10.61 8.47 10.51
C LYS A 46 -10.31 7.18 9.73
N GLN A 47 -9.50 7.29 8.69
CA GLN A 47 -8.96 6.14 7.94
C GLN A 47 -7.54 5.85 8.41
N ARG A 48 -7.24 4.65 8.94
CA ARG A 48 -5.91 4.28 9.44
C ARG A 48 -4.88 4.20 8.31
N VAL A 49 -3.63 4.55 8.63
CA VAL A 49 -2.50 4.60 7.69
C VAL A 49 -1.22 4.01 8.30
N TYR A 50 -0.49 3.27 7.47
CA TYR A 50 0.94 2.98 7.62
C TYR A 50 1.76 3.84 6.66
N LEU A 51 2.71 4.63 7.18
CA LEU A 51 3.61 5.47 6.39
C LEU A 51 4.96 4.77 6.23
N LEU A 52 5.24 4.30 5.02
CA LEU A 52 6.47 3.60 4.67
C LEU A 52 7.51 4.55 4.05
N GLY A 53 8.79 4.24 4.21
CA GLY A 53 9.88 4.99 3.57
C GLY A 53 10.24 6.33 4.22
N VAL A 54 9.67 6.64 5.38
CA VAL A 54 9.99 7.83 6.18
C VAL A 54 10.70 7.40 7.46
N ASP A 55 12.03 7.40 7.43
CA ASP A 55 12.90 6.91 8.52
C ASP A 55 13.12 7.93 9.65
N VAL A 56 12.19 8.87 9.83
CA VAL A 56 12.18 9.87 10.90
C VAL A 56 10.78 9.97 11.49
N ALA A 57 10.68 10.24 12.79
CA ALA A 57 9.40 10.56 13.43
C ALA A 57 8.88 11.89 12.88
N VAL A 58 7.60 11.91 12.46
CA VAL A 58 6.93 13.10 11.91
C VAL A 58 5.54 13.25 12.53
N ASP A 59 5.02 14.48 12.59
CA ASP A 59 3.66 14.75 13.09
C ASP A 59 2.61 14.68 11.97
N GLU A 60 3.00 15.09 10.76
CA GLU A 60 2.16 15.12 9.57
C GLU A 60 3.02 14.82 8.34
N TYR A 61 2.44 14.14 7.35
CA TYR A 61 3.13 13.80 6.11
C TYR A 61 2.18 13.85 4.91
N ILE A 62 2.66 14.27 3.75
CA ILE A 62 1.93 14.21 2.48
C ILE A 62 2.63 13.16 1.61
N GLY A 63 1.90 12.12 1.23
CA GLY A 63 2.43 11.03 0.42
C GLY A 63 1.39 10.44 -0.52
N GLU A 64 1.77 9.42 -1.26
CA GLU A 64 0.93 8.75 -2.23
C GLU A 64 0.36 7.46 -1.63
N LEU A 65 -0.93 7.20 -1.89
CA LEU A 65 -1.56 5.92 -1.55
C LEU A 65 -1.07 4.84 -2.53
N ILE A 66 -0.19 3.97 -2.07
CA ILE A 66 0.41 2.93 -2.92
C ILE A 66 -0.30 1.58 -2.79
N ALA A 67 -0.92 1.30 -1.65
CA ALA A 67 -1.56 0.02 -1.37
C ALA A 67 -2.59 0.12 -0.24
N VAL A 68 -3.42 -0.91 -0.10
CA VAL A 68 -4.38 -1.08 0.98
C VAL A 68 -4.20 -2.46 1.60
N ALA A 69 -3.99 -2.52 2.91
CA ALA A 69 -4.09 -3.76 3.67
C ALA A 69 -5.56 -4.00 4.04
N ARG A 70 -6.05 -5.18 3.68
CA ARG A 70 -7.40 -5.65 4.03
C ARG A 70 -7.30 -6.82 4.99
N ARG A 71 -8.21 -6.86 5.95
CA ARG A 71 -8.33 -7.95 6.90
C ARG A 71 -9.55 -8.81 6.52
N ARG A 72 -9.41 -10.13 6.60
CA ARG A 72 -10.52 -11.07 6.33
C ARG A 72 -11.42 -11.25 7.55
N ASP A 73 -10.83 -11.06 8.72
CA ASP A 73 -11.43 -11.18 10.04
C ASP A 73 -11.91 -9.85 10.62
N ASP A 74 -11.59 -8.73 9.97
CA ASP A 74 -11.97 -7.37 10.38
C ASP A 74 -12.44 -6.54 9.16
N PRO A 75 -13.59 -5.81 9.25
CA PRO A 75 -14.08 -4.99 8.15
C PRO A 75 -13.24 -3.73 7.89
N GLU A 76 -12.37 -3.32 8.81
CA GLU A 76 -11.51 -2.15 8.64
C GLU A 76 -10.38 -2.42 7.63
N THR A 77 -10.03 -1.37 6.88
CA THR A 77 -8.89 -1.40 5.97
C THR A 77 -7.83 -0.42 6.44
N VAL A 78 -6.57 -0.69 6.16
CA VAL A 78 -5.45 0.20 6.47
C VAL A 78 -4.79 0.66 5.18
N TRP A 79 -4.65 1.98 5.01
CA TRP A 79 -4.00 2.55 3.84
C TRP A 79 -2.49 2.53 4.02
N ILE A 80 -1.76 2.25 2.94
CA ILE A 80 -0.31 2.26 2.93
C ILE A 80 0.14 3.44 2.07
N ILE A 81 0.80 4.40 2.70
CA ILE A 81 1.26 5.63 2.07
C ILE A 81 2.78 5.66 2.04
N ALA A 82 3.35 6.17 0.94
CA ALA A 82 4.79 6.31 0.75
C ALA A 82 5.15 7.67 0.11
N PRO A 83 6.42 8.09 0.17
CA PRO A 83 6.91 9.21 -0.62
C PRO A 83 6.70 8.99 -2.12
N GLU A 84 6.58 10.10 -2.85
CA GLU A 84 6.42 10.11 -4.30
C GLU A 84 7.56 9.32 -5.00
N ASN A 85 7.22 8.62 -6.07
CA ASN A 85 8.15 7.82 -6.87
C ASN A 85 8.84 6.65 -6.12
N ILE A 86 8.32 6.23 -4.97
CA ILE A 86 8.79 5.03 -4.26
C ILE A 86 7.77 3.90 -4.42
N SER A 87 8.19 2.84 -5.11
CA SER A 87 7.39 1.61 -5.24
C SER A 87 7.93 0.49 -4.35
N TYR A 88 7.04 -0.23 -3.70
CA TYR A 88 7.35 -1.45 -2.96
C TYR A 88 6.68 -2.66 -3.61
N THR A 89 7.32 -3.82 -3.48
CA THR A 89 6.65 -5.09 -3.76
C THR A 89 5.70 -5.44 -2.62
N ILE A 90 4.66 -6.25 -2.89
CA ILE A 90 3.73 -6.75 -1.85
C ILE A 90 4.50 -7.34 -0.67
N GLN A 91 5.48 -8.19 -0.93
CA GLN A 91 6.29 -8.83 0.11
C GLN A 91 7.02 -7.81 0.99
N GLN A 92 7.59 -6.75 0.41
CA GLN A 92 8.25 -5.70 1.20
C GLN A 92 7.26 -4.96 2.08
N ILE A 93 6.06 -4.67 1.57
CA ILE A 93 5.00 -4.02 2.34
C ILE A 93 4.58 -4.93 3.50
N GLU A 94 4.28 -6.20 3.22
CA GLU A 94 3.89 -7.20 4.23
C GLU A 94 4.94 -7.33 5.34
N GLU A 95 6.23 -7.39 4.98
CA GLU A 95 7.33 -7.44 5.96
C GLU A 95 7.41 -6.18 6.83
N MET A 96 7.18 -4.99 6.26
CA MET A 96 7.24 -3.72 7.00
C MET A 96 6.05 -3.53 7.94
N ILE A 97 4.85 -4.01 7.57
CA ILE A 97 3.63 -3.85 8.38
C ILE A 97 3.37 -5.07 9.29
N TYR A 98 4.19 -6.13 9.18
CA TYR A 98 4.03 -7.37 9.92
C TYR A 98 3.96 -7.18 11.44
N PHE A 99 4.64 -6.17 11.99
CA PHE A 99 4.65 -5.93 13.45
C PHE A 99 3.24 -5.79 14.05
N GLU A 100 2.31 -5.20 13.30
CA GLU A 100 0.91 -5.05 13.70
C GLU A 100 0.02 -6.06 12.97
N GLU A 101 0.23 -6.25 11.67
CA GLU A 101 -0.63 -7.10 10.85
C GLU A 101 -0.51 -8.60 11.16
N GLN A 102 0.54 -9.05 11.85
CA GLN A 102 0.66 -10.44 12.32
C GLN A 102 -0.47 -10.89 13.24
N TYR A 103 -1.21 -9.95 13.84
CA TYR A 103 -2.34 -10.23 14.72
C TYR A 103 -3.68 -10.38 13.98
N TYR A 104 -3.70 -10.18 12.66
CA TYR A 104 -4.88 -10.22 11.80
C TYR A 104 -4.70 -11.20 10.63
N ASP A 105 -5.80 -11.67 10.05
CA ASP A 105 -5.77 -12.40 8.77
C ASP A 105 -5.81 -11.38 7.62
N SER A 106 -4.67 -10.70 7.39
CA SER A 106 -4.58 -9.61 6.42
C SER A 106 -3.86 -9.98 5.12
N PHE A 107 -4.11 -9.18 4.08
CA PHE A 107 -3.44 -9.23 2.79
C PHE A 107 -3.35 -7.84 2.18
N VAL A 108 -2.34 -7.61 1.34
CA VAL A 108 -2.07 -6.30 0.71
C VAL A 108 -2.54 -6.29 -0.75
N GLU A 109 -3.24 -5.22 -1.14
CA GLU A 109 -3.63 -4.91 -2.53
C GLU A 109 -2.97 -3.60 -2.98
N ILE A 110 -2.27 -3.60 -4.12
CA ILE A 110 -1.65 -2.39 -4.69
C ILE A 110 -2.72 -1.54 -5.39
N VAL A 111 -2.70 -0.21 -5.19
CA VAL A 111 -3.71 0.72 -5.74
C VAL A 111 -3.49 1.00 -7.23
N ASP A 112 -2.27 1.38 -7.61
CA ASP A 112 -1.88 1.58 -9.01
C ASP A 112 -1.12 0.35 -9.50
N GLU A 113 -1.83 -0.77 -9.61
CA GLU A 113 -1.27 -2.00 -10.11
C GLU A 113 -1.04 -1.87 -11.63
N GLU A 114 0.22 -1.82 -12.04
CA GLU A 114 0.60 -1.75 -13.45
C GLU A 114 -0.02 -2.94 -14.20
N LEU A 115 -0.90 -2.64 -15.16
CA LEU A 115 -1.57 -3.60 -16.02
C LEU A 115 -0.69 -3.83 -17.24
N TRP A 116 -0.24 -5.07 -17.39
CA TRP A 116 0.56 -5.52 -18.51
C TRP A 116 -0.33 -6.26 -19.50
N ASP A 117 -0.24 -5.91 -20.77
CA ASP A 117 -0.81 -6.75 -21.83
C ASP A 117 0.00 -8.04 -21.93
N ALA A 118 -0.67 -9.18 -21.78
CA ALA A 118 -0.04 -10.49 -21.85
C ALA A 118 0.02 -10.99 -23.31
N TYR A 119 1.19 -11.42 -23.78
CA TYR A 119 1.38 -12.02 -25.10
C TYR A 119 2.00 -13.41 -24.98
N ASP A 120 1.64 -14.32 -25.90
CA ASP A 120 2.31 -15.62 -26.03
C ASP A 120 3.64 -15.53 -26.80
N GLU A 121 4.32 -16.67 -26.95
CA GLU A 121 5.59 -16.79 -27.68
C GLU A 121 5.52 -16.40 -29.18
N ASN A 122 4.31 -16.23 -29.71
CA ASN A 122 4.05 -15.82 -31.10
C ASN A 122 3.52 -14.37 -31.20
N GLU A 123 3.70 -13.56 -30.14
CA GLU A 123 3.21 -12.18 -30.05
C GLU A 123 1.69 -12.04 -30.19
N LYS A 124 0.94 -13.11 -29.89
CA LYS A 124 -0.52 -13.06 -29.87
C LYS A 124 -1.00 -12.58 -28.51
N LEU A 125 -1.79 -11.51 -28.51
CA LEU A 125 -2.46 -10.99 -27.31
C LEU A 125 -3.33 -12.09 -26.68
N LEU A 126 -3.07 -12.37 -25.40
CA LEU A 126 -3.77 -13.41 -24.62
C LEU A 126 -5.11 -12.92 -24.06
N GLY A 127 -5.37 -11.60 -24.11
CA GLY A 127 -6.69 -11.01 -23.85
C GLY A 127 -7.08 -10.86 -22.39
N PHE A 128 -6.10 -10.85 -21.47
CA PHE A 128 -6.32 -10.48 -20.08
C PHE A 128 -5.22 -9.52 -19.62
N ASP A 129 -5.60 -8.51 -18.84
CA ASP A 129 -4.66 -7.60 -18.22
C ASP A 129 -3.95 -8.34 -17.07
N LEU A 130 -2.62 -8.39 -17.11
CA LEU A 130 -1.81 -8.95 -16.04
C LEU A 130 -1.45 -7.86 -15.04
N LYS A 131 -1.90 -8.03 -13.81
CA LYS A 131 -1.39 -7.23 -12.69
C LYS A 131 0.08 -7.59 -12.47
N ARG A 132 0.98 -6.61 -12.40
CA ARG A 132 2.42 -6.85 -12.13
C ARG A 132 2.67 -7.77 -10.92
N SER A 133 1.83 -7.67 -9.89
CA SER A 133 1.91 -8.54 -8.70
C SER A 133 1.73 -10.04 -9.01
N GLN A 134 0.97 -10.38 -10.05
CA GLN A 134 0.69 -11.75 -10.47
C GLN A 134 1.81 -12.37 -11.32
N ALA A 135 2.84 -11.61 -11.67
CA ALA A 135 3.93 -12.08 -12.54
C ALA A 135 4.64 -13.34 -11.98
N LYS A 136 4.75 -13.48 -10.65
CA LYS A 136 5.34 -14.67 -10.01
C LYS A 136 4.44 -15.91 -10.00
N SER A 137 3.14 -15.75 -10.27
CA SER A 137 2.17 -16.86 -10.35
C SER A 137 2.05 -17.45 -11.75
N LEU A 138 2.72 -16.82 -12.74
CA LEU A 138 2.73 -17.27 -14.12
C LEU A 138 3.56 -18.54 -14.27
N PRO A 139 3.15 -19.46 -15.15
CA PRO A 139 3.99 -20.58 -15.58
C PRO A 139 5.34 -20.11 -16.15
N ASP A 140 6.34 -20.99 -16.16
CA ASP A 140 7.60 -20.72 -16.84
C ASP A 140 7.36 -20.46 -18.33
N GLY A 141 7.84 -19.32 -18.85
CA GLY A 141 7.62 -18.92 -20.23
C GLY A 141 8.29 -17.59 -20.59
N VAL A 142 8.20 -17.20 -21.86
CA VAL A 142 8.60 -15.88 -22.36
C VAL A 142 7.36 -15.01 -22.45
N TYR A 143 7.34 -13.90 -21.72
CA TYR A 143 6.25 -12.93 -21.72
C TYR A 143 6.75 -11.60 -22.28
N HIS A 144 6.02 -11.04 -23.24
CA HIS A 144 6.26 -9.67 -23.70
C HIS A 144 5.39 -8.73 -22.87
N VAL A 145 6.02 -7.79 -22.16
CA VAL A 145 5.33 -6.78 -21.37
C VAL A 145 5.38 -5.46 -22.13
N ILE A 146 4.22 -4.88 -22.44
CA ILE A 146 4.12 -3.53 -23.00
C ILE A 146 3.81 -2.56 -21.87
N VAL A 147 4.76 -1.67 -21.59
CA VAL A 147 4.57 -0.56 -20.66
C VAL A 147 4.21 0.68 -21.47
N ASN A 148 3.02 1.23 -21.25
CA ASN A 148 2.64 2.51 -21.84
C ASN A 148 3.34 3.64 -21.08
N VAL A 149 4.39 4.20 -21.67
CA VAL A 149 5.08 5.39 -21.14
C VAL A 149 4.33 6.63 -21.63
N TYR A 150 3.59 7.28 -20.76
CA TYR A 150 2.94 8.56 -21.05
C TYR A 150 3.90 9.71 -20.73
N THR A 151 4.18 10.56 -21.73
CA THR A 151 4.96 11.81 -21.61
C THR A 151 4.09 13.01 -21.32
#